data_AF-A0A8K0CLG1-F1
#
_entry.id   AF-A0A8K0CLG1-F1
#
_cell.length_a   1.000
_cell.length_b   1.000
_cell.length_c   1.000
_cell.angle_alpha   90.00
_cell.angle_beta   90.00
_cell.angle_gamma   90.00
#
_symmetry.space_group_name_H-M   'P 1'
#
loop_
_entity.id
_entity.type
_entity.pdbx_description
1 polymer ?
#
loop_
_entity_poly.entity_id
_entity_poly.type
_entity_poly.pdbx_seq_one_letter_code
_entity_poly.pdbx_strand_id
1 'polypeptide(L)'
;SFFELWLPTLQDSYIPYENLTVDEQQLTSRGRCPFKQFIPSKPEKYGIKIWAACDSQTSFVYNCQIYIGKTGNQRERNQGKRVVLDMTKRLETSGRNVTTDNFSTSLDLAREMEKKNLTLLGTIRKNKPELPPGISDYAWEGCIINKIWLSRQSHVSLLLSKKKGKSSPCY
;
A
#
# COMPACT_ATOMS: atom_id res chain seq x y z
N SER A 1 19.88 -9.11 13.75
CA SER A 1 18.91 -9.60 14.76
C SER A 1 18.29 -10.89 14.23
N PHE A 2 17.46 -11.62 15.01
CA PHE A 2 16.71 -12.78 14.49
C PHE A 2 15.95 -12.46 13.21
N PHE A 3 15.31 -11.28 13.16
CA PHE A 3 14.52 -10.85 12.00
C PHE A 3 15.36 -10.70 10.72
N GLU A 4 16.61 -10.22 10.84
CA GLU A 4 17.56 -10.10 9.73
C GLU A 4 18.04 -11.45 9.17
N LEU A 5 17.98 -12.51 9.98
CA LEU A 5 18.30 -13.87 9.54
C LEU A 5 17.07 -14.57 8.94
N TRP A 6 15.90 -14.30 9.52
CA TRP A 6 14.65 -14.93 9.12
C TRP A 6 14.10 -14.39 7.79
N LEU A 7 14.13 -13.07 7.58
CA LEU A 7 13.55 -12.44 6.39
C LEU A 7 14.15 -12.96 5.05
N PRO A 8 15.49 -13.01 4.88
CA PRO A 8 16.07 -13.58 3.66
C PRO A 8 15.62 -15.02 3.41
N THR A 9 15.49 -15.82 4.47
CA THR A 9 15.06 -17.22 4.37
C THR A 9 13.65 -17.34 3.77
N LEU A 10 12.72 -16.44 4.10
CA LEU A 10 11.38 -16.42 3.48
C LEU A 10 11.47 -16.14 1.97
N GLN A 11 12.30 -15.16 1.60
CA GLN A 11 12.46 -14.74 0.21
C GLN A 11 13.18 -15.78 -0.64
N ASP A 12 14.07 -16.56 -0.03
CA ASP A 12 14.85 -17.59 -0.72
C ASP A 12 14.09 -18.93 -0.80
N SER A 13 13.13 -19.17 0.11
CA SER A 13 12.34 -20.41 0.15
C SER A 13 11.05 -20.39 -0.67
N TYR A 14 10.63 -19.21 -1.13
CA TYR A 14 9.35 -19.06 -1.82
C TYR A 14 9.43 -18.04 -2.96
N ILE A 15 8.91 -18.43 -4.12
CA ILE A 15 8.74 -17.56 -5.29
C ILE A 15 7.27 -17.15 -5.36
N PRO A 16 6.92 -15.86 -5.14
CA PRO A 16 5.54 -15.40 -5.24
C PRO A 16 4.93 -15.59 -6.62
N TYR A 17 3.61 -15.69 -6.69
CA TYR A 17 2.87 -15.67 -7.95
C TYR A 17 2.84 -14.25 -8.53
N GLU A 18 1.97 -14.02 -9.51
CA GLU A 18 1.91 -12.77 -10.28
C GLU A 18 1.49 -11.55 -9.45
N ASN A 19 0.74 -11.76 -8.37
CA ASN A 19 0.05 -10.69 -7.65
C ASN A 19 0.44 -10.68 -6.18
N LEU A 20 0.94 -9.53 -5.72
CA LEU A 20 1.25 -9.28 -4.31
C LEU A 20 0.37 -8.17 -3.75
N THR A 21 0.16 -8.22 -2.45
CA THR A 21 -0.48 -7.16 -1.66
C THR A 21 0.51 -6.64 -0.63
N VAL A 22 0.67 -5.32 -0.55
CA VAL A 22 1.46 -4.66 0.49
C VAL A 22 0.53 -3.85 1.39
N ASP A 23 0.48 -4.19 2.67
CA ASP A 23 -0.40 -3.53 3.64
C ASP A 23 0.19 -3.55 5.07
N GLU A 24 -0.50 -2.88 6.00
CA GLU A 24 -0.22 -2.93 7.43
C GLU A 24 -0.89 -4.11 8.14
N GLN A 25 -0.08 -4.87 8.87
CA GLN A 25 -0.52 -5.81 9.88
C GLN A 25 -0.24 -5.24 11.28
N GLN A 26 -1.19 -5.39 12.19
CA GLN A 26 -1.00 -5.02 13.58
C GLN A 26 -0.99 -6.27 14.45
N LEU A 27 0.13 -6.51 15.13
CA LEU A 27 0.26 -7.57 16.13
C LEU A 27 -0.10 -6.98 17.50
N THR A 28 -1.19 -7.44 18.09
CA THR A 28 -1.61 -6.94 19.39
C THR A 28 -0.59 -7.25 20.46
N SER A 29 -0.30 -6.24 21.30
CA SER A 29 0.66 -6.39 22.38
C SER A 29 0.22 -5.61 23.61
N ARG A 30 0.04 -6.33 24.71
CA ARG A 30 -0.23 -5.76 26.04
C ARG A 30 1.06 -5.40 26.80
N GLY A 31 2.19 -6.01 26.45
CA GLY A 31 3.49 -5.79 27.11
C GLY A 31 4.10 -4.40 26.84
N ARG A 32 5.03 -3.94 27.67
CA ARG A 32 5.74 -2.68 27.45
C ARG A 32 6.69 -2.84 26.26
N CYS A 33 6.46 -2.08 25.20
CA CYS A 33 7.25 -2.11 23.98
C CYS A 33 7.46 -0.67 23.49
N PRO A 34 8.71 -0.22 23.27
CA PRO A 34 9.02 1.17 22.98
C PRO A 34 8.51 1.66 21.61
N PHE A 35 8.20 0.74 20.69
CA PHE A 35 7.69 1.05 19.35
C PHE A 35 6.23 0.62 19.14
N LYS A 36 5.49 0.38 20.24
CA LYS A 36 4.06 0.10 20.18
C LYS A 36 3.31 1.29 19.57
N GLN A 37 2.43 1.01 18.62
CA GLN A 37 1.59 1.99 17.95
C GLN A 37 0.16 1.93 18.48
N PHE A 38 -0.49 3.10 18.46
CA PHE A 38 -1.92 3.23 18.69
C PHE A 38 -2.62 3.48 17.35
N ILE A 39 -3.50 2.58 16.94
CA ILE A 39 -4.28 2.67 15.69
C ILE A 39 -5.77 2.73 16.07
N PRO A 40 -6.39 3.93 16.06
CA PRO A 40 -7.76 4.13 16.56
C PRO A 40 -8.83 3.30 15.83
N SER A 41 -8.60 3.01 14.55
CA SER A 41 -9.54 2.33 13.66
C SER A 41 -9.58 0.81 13.84
N LYS A 42 -8.62 0.22 14.56
CA LYS A 42 -8.51 -1.23 14.76
C LYS A 42 -9.18 -1.63 16.08
N PRO A 43 -9.83 -2.81 16.16
CA PRO A 43 -10.48 -3.26 17.40
C PRO A 43 -9.52 -3.30 18.58
N GLU A 44 -8.35 -3.90 18.37
CA GLU A 44 -7.24 -3.88 19.32
C GLU A 44 -6.33 -2.70 19.00
N LYS A 45 -6.57 -1.58 19.65
CA LYS A 45 -5.95 -0.29 19.28
C LYS A 45 -4.44 -0.23 19.53
N TYR A 46 -3.89 -1.04 20.43
CA TYR A 46 -2.48 -1.00 20.81
C TYR A 46 -1.75 -2.27 20.32
N GLY A 47 -0.73 -2.08 19.48
CA GLY A 47 0.03 -3.20 18.95
C GLY A 47 1.34 -2.80 18.28
N ILE A 48 2.11 -3.79 17.86
CA ILE A 48 3.29 -3.61 17.03
C ILE A 48 2.79 -3.54 15.58
N LYS A 49 3.10 -2.42 14.92
CA LYS A 49 2.79 -2.25 13.51
C LYS A 49 3.87 -2.92 12.66
N ILE A 50 3.46 -3.74 11.72
CA ILE A 50 4.30 -4.47 10.78
C ILE A 50 3.78 -4.14 9.39
N TRP A 51 4.68 -3.80 8.48
CA TRP A 51 4.36 -3.75 7.07
C TRP A 51 4.66 -5.11 6.45
N ALA A 52 3.75 -5.68 5.66
CA ALA A 52 3.92 -7.00 5.07
C ALA A 52 3.57 -6.99 3.57
N ALA A 53 4.40 -7.68 2.79
CA ALA A 53 4.16 -8.01 1.40
C ALA A 53 3.79 -9.49 1.34
N CYS A 54 2.55 -9.74 0.96
CA CYS A 54 1.99 -11.08 0.88
C CYS A 54 1.66 -11.45 -0.57
N ASP A 55 1.91 -12.69 -0.92
CA ASP A 55 1.38 -13.27 -2.15
C ASP A 55 -0.14 -13.38 -2.06
N SER A 56 -0.87 -12.87 -3.06
CA SER A 56 -2.34 -12.81 -2.97
C SER A 56 -3.01 -14.17 -3.12
N GLN A 57 -2.33 -15.13 -3.75
CA GLN A 57 -2.88 -16.46 -4.02
C GLN A 57 -2.75 -17.40 -2.83
N THR A 58 -1.60 -17.38 -2.16
CA THR A 58 -1.28 -18.29 -1.05
C THR A 58 -1.35 -17.62 0.32
N SER A 59 -1.46 -16.28 0.37
CA SER A 59 -1.30 -15.48 1.58
C SER A 59 0.07 -15.63 2.26
N PHE A 60 1.08 -16.16 1.54
CA PHE A 60 2.43 -16.28 2.06
C PHE A 60 3.08 -14.91 2.24
N VAL A 61 3.69 -14.67 3.40
CA VAL A 61 4.43 -13.44 3.68
C VAL A 61 5.80 -13.53 3.02
N TYR A 62 5.96 -12.84 1.89
CA TYR A 62 7.21 -12.79 1.15
C TYR A 62 8.25 -11.89 1.83
N ASN A 63 7.81 -10.74 2.34
CA ASN A 63 8.68 -9.78 3.01
C ASN A 63 7.90 -9.02 4.09
N CYS A 64 8.56 -8.59 5.17
CA CYS A 64 7.93 -7.71 6.15
C CYS A 64 8.94 -6.82 6.88
N GLN A 65 8.45 -5.70 7.42
CA GLN A 65 9.24 -4.74 8.16
C GLN A 65 8.49 -4.26 9.40
N ILE A 66 9.15 -4.33 10.57
CA ILE A 66 8.59 -3.79 11.81
C ILE A 66 8.72 -2.26 11.79
N TYR A 67 7.61 -1.57 12.07
CA TYR A 67 7.63 -0.12 12.20
C TYR A 67 8.08 0.29 13.60
N ILE A 68 9.23 0.98 13.67
CA ILE A 68 9.84 1.42 14.92
C ILE A 68 9.51 2.90 15.23
N GLY A 69 8.91 3.63 14.28
CA GLY A 69 8.56 5.04 14.42
C GLY A 69 9.70 6.02 14.11
N LYS A 70 10.92 5.51 13.94
CA LYS A 70 12.12 6.30 13.68
C LYS A 70 13.08 5.55 12.76
N THR A 71 13.79 6.32 11.94
CA THR A 71 14.95 5.87 11.17
C THR A 71 16.16 6.58 11.76
N GLY A 72 17.01 5.84 12.48
CA GLY A 72 18.06 6.42 13.32
C GLY A 72 17.45 7.33 14.40
N ASN A 73 17.87 8.60 14.41
CA ASN A 73 17.37 9.62 15.35
C ASN A 73 16.21 10.47 14.81
N GLN A 74 15.75 10.24 13.58
CA GLN A 74 14.70 11.04 12.97
C GLN A 74 13.38 10.27 12.85
N ARG A 75 12.26 11.00 12.94
CA ARG A 75 10.93 10.44 12.69
C ARG A 75 10.86 9.94 11.24
N GLU A 76 10.32 8.73 11.09
CA GLU A 76 10.15 8.11 9.78
C GLU A 76 9.15 8.89 8.91
N ARG A 77 9.58 9.30 7.71
CA ARG A 77 8.77 10.06 6.72
C ARG A 77 8.58 9.23 5.45
N ASN A 78 7.63 9.62 4.61
CA ASN A 78 7.37 9.00 3.29
C ASN A 78 7.18 7.48 3.35
N GLN A 79 6.52 7.00 4.41
CA GLN A 79 6.34 5.58 4.71
C GLN A 79 5.72 4.85 3.52
N GLY A 80 4.61 5.36 2.97
CA GLY A 80 3.89 4.73 1.87
C GLY A 80 4.78 4.29 0.71
N LYS A 81 5.46 5.25 0.06
CA LYS A 81 6.34 4.95 -1.08
C LYS A 81 7.53 4.08 -0.69
N ARG A 82 8.28 4.47 0.36
CA ARG A 82 9.56 3.81 0.65
C ARG A 82 9.37 2.37 1.14
N VAL A 83 8.33 2.11 1.93
CA VAL A 83 7.99 0.78 2.44
C VAL A 83 7.63 -0.17 1.29
N VAL A 84 6.83 0.29 0.31
CA VAL A 84 6.47 -0.53 -0.85
C VAL A 84 7.72 -0.88 -1.67
N LEU A 85 8.56 0.12 -1.97
CA LEU A 85 9.81 -0.10 -2.72
C LEU A 85 10.79 -1.03 -2.00
N ASP A 86 10.94 -0.88 -0.68
CA ASP A 86 11.79 -1.77 0.12
C ASP A 86 11.27 -3.21 0.09
N MET A 87 9.95 -3.38 0.20
CA MET A 87 9.35 -4.71 0.23
C MET A 87 9.40 -5.45 -1.11
N THR A 88 9.34 -4.72 -2.21
CA THR A 88 9.33 -5.29 -3.57
C THR A 88 10.71 -5.32 -4.23
N LYS A 89 11.77 -4.86 -3.54
CA LYS A 89 13.13 -4.74 -4.08
C LYS A 89 13.69 -6.01 -4.73
N ARG A 90 13.42 -7.20 -4.16
CA ARG A 90 13.88 -8.48 -4.73
C ARG A 90 13.00 -8.99 -5.88
N LEU A 91 11.89 -8.32 -6.17
CA LEU A 91 10.95 -8.66 -7.24
C LEU A 91 11.06 -7.72 -8.45
N GLU A 92 11.96 -6.73 -8.40
CA GLU A 92 12.23 -5.86 -9.54
C GLU A 92 12.56 -6.70 -10.79
N THR A 93 12.23 -6.18 -11.97
CA THR A 93 12.35 -6.87 -13.28
C THR A 93 11.37 -8.01 -13.53
N SER A 94 10.59 -8.46 -12.53
CA SER A 94 9.75 -9.64 -12.69
C SER A 94 8.40 -9.45 -13.37
N GLY A 95 7.94 -8.22 -13.59
CA GLY A 95 6.64 -7.95 -14.22
C GLY A 95 5.43 -8.20 -13.31
N ARG A 96 5.63 -8.43 -12.01
CA ARG A 96 4.55 -8.70 -11.06
C ARG A 96 3.71 -7.46 -10.73
N ASN A 97 2.47 -7.71 -10.32
CA ASN A 97 1.53 -6.69 -9.90
C ASN A 97 1.54 -6.52 -8.39
N VAL A 98 1.58 -5.27 -7.93
CA VAL A 98 1.58 -4.94 -6.50
C VAL A 98 0.36 -4.11 -6.17
N THR A 99 -0.51 -4.66 -5.34
CA THR A 99 -1.70 -3.99 -4.82
C THR A 99 -1.38 -3.33 -3.49
N THR A 100 -1.75 -2.06 -3.34
CA THR A 100 -1.50 -1.29 -2.12
C THR A 100 -2.74 -0.54 -1.64
N ASP A 101 -2.72 -0.17 -0.37
CA ASP A 101 -3.77 0.62 0.27
C ASP A 101 -3.70 2.11 -0.13
N ASN A 102 -4.68 2.90 0.35
CA ASN A 102 -4.74 4.32 0.02
C ASN A 102 -3.70 5.21 0.71
N PHE A 103 -3.10 4.72 1.80
CA PHE A 103 -2.01 5.42 2.46
C PHE A 103 -0.77 5.41 1.56
N SER A 104 -0.50 4.26 0.95
CA SER A 104 0.72 4.02 0.19
C SER A 104 0.62 4.44 -1.26
N THR A 105 -0.57 4.32 -1.88
CA THR A 105 -0.77 4.65 -3.30
C THR A 105 -0.47 6.12 -3.61
N SER A 106 0.36 6.35 -4.61
CA SER A 106 0.60 7.67 -5.23
C SER A 106 1.03 7.52 -6.70
N LEU A 107 0.86 8.60 -7.48
CA LEU A 107 1.36 8.64 -8.87
C LEU A 107 2.89 8.53 -8.92
N ASP A 108 3.57 9.17 -7.98
CA ASP A 108 5.02 9.06 -7.83
C ASP A 108 5.48 7.61 -7.56
N LEU A 109 4.76 6.86 -6.71
CA LEU A 109 5.04 5.45 -6.48
C LEU A 109 4.79 4.62 -7.75
N ALA A 110 3.69 4.85 -8.46
CA ALA A 110 3.37 4.13 -9.70
C ALA A 110 4.49 4.26 -10.75
N ARG A 111 5.03 5.47 -10.93
CA ARG A 111 6.14 5.74 -11.85
C ARG A 111 7.45 5.05 -11.43
N GLU A 112 7.76 5.02 -10.13
CA GLU A 112 8.95 4.30 -9.65
C GLU A 112 8.82 2.79 -9.80
N MET A 113 7.61 2.24 -9.62
CA MET A 113 7.34 0.83 -9.85
C MET A 113 7.48 0.46 -11.33
N GLU A 114 6.97 1.31 -12.24
CA GLU A 114 7.10 1.14 -13.69
C GLU A 114 8.58 1.07 -14.12
N LYS A 115 9.44 1.96 -13.61
CA LYS A 115 10.89 1.91 -13.85
C LYS A 115 11.55 0.61 -13.39
N LYS A 116 10.93 -0.08 -12.43
CA LYS A 116 11.39 -1.35 -11.86
C LYS A 116 10.74 -2.57 -12.51
N ASN A 117 10.00 -2.38 -13.61
CA ASN A 117 9.18 -3.40 -14.27
C ASN A 117 8.22 -4.10 -13.28
N LEU A 118 7.54 -3.30 -12.47
CA LEU A 118 6.46 -3.72 -11.58
C LEU A 118 5.24 -2.84 -11.85
N THR A 119 4.04 -3.39 -11.70
CA THR A 119 2.82 -2.59 -11.79
C THR A 119 2.29 -2.26 -10.40
N LEU A 120 1.57 -1.14 -10.29
CA LEU A 120 0.92 -0.71 -9.05
C LEU A 120 -0.59 -0.64 -9.27
N LEU A 121 -1.33 -1.33 -8.41
CA LEU A 121 -2.77 -1.19 -8.27
C LEU A 121 -3.09 -0.67 -6.86
N GLY A 122 -4.04 0.25 -6.77
CA GLY A 122 -4.39 0.82 -5.47
C GLY A 122 -5.43 1.90 -5.56
N THR A 123 -5.88 2.36 -4.40
CA THR A 123 -6.86 3.45 -4.30
C THR A 123 -6.15 4.75 -3.97
N ILE A 124 -6.32 5.79 -4.77
CA ILE A 124 -5.70 7.10 -4.49
C ILE A 124 -6.67 8.00 -3.71
N ARG A 125 -6.17 8.71 -2.69
CA ARG A 125 -6.98 9.68 -1.95
C ARG A 125 -7.19 10.93 -2.81
N LYS A 126 -8.44 11.43 -2.83
CA LYS A 126 -8.83 12.63 -3.60
C LYS A 126 -8.04 13.90 -3.30
N ASN A 127 -7.44 13.99 -2.11
CA ASN A 127 -6.68 15.16 -1.65
C ASN A 127 -5.18 15.07 -1.99
N LYS A 128 -4.76 14.10 -2.80
CA LYS A 128 -3.37 13.99 -3.24
C LYS A 128 -3.08 15.11 -4.26
N PRO A 129 -2.00 15.90 -4.05
CA PRO A 129 -1.71 17.08 -4.88
C PRO A 129 -1.33 16.74 -6.32
N GLU A 130 -0.96 15.48 -6.57
CA GLU A 130 -0.62 14.95 -7.89
C GLU A 130 -1.84 14.69 -8.78
N LEU A 131 -3.06 14.73 -8.22
CA LEU A 131 -4.29 14.62 -8.99
C LEU A 131 -4.67 15.98 -9.60
N PRO A 132 -5.23 16.00 -10.83
CA PRO A 132 -5.79 17.20 -11.43
C PRO A 132 -6.75 17.97 -10.49
N PRO A 133 -6.66 19.31 -10.42
CA PRO A 133 -7.66 20.12 -9.74
C PRO A 133 -9.05 19.83 -10.29
N GLY A 134 -10.05 19.75 -9.41
CA GLY A 134 -11.42 19.45 -9.80
C GLY A 134 -11.67 17.98 -10.19
N ILE A 135 -10.73 17.04 -9.96
CA ILE A 135 -10.96 15.61 -10.25
C ILE A 135 -12.24 15.05 -9.60
N SER A 136 -12.63 15.62 -8.46
CA SER A 136 -13.87 15.28 -7.75
C SER A 136 -15.14 15.82 -8.42
N ASP A 137 -15.03 16.93 -9.16
CA ASP A 137 -16.15 17.59 -9.84
C ASP A 137 -16.56 16.78 -11.08
N TYR A 138 -15.59 16.18 -11.78
CA TYR A 138 -15.85 15.27 -12.91
C TYR A 138 -16.64 14.01 -12.51
N ALA A 139 -16.71 13.67 -11.22
CA ALA A 139 -17.51 12.56 -10.72
C ALA A 139 -18.97 12.95 -10.44
N TRP A 140 -19.31 14.24 -10.49
CA TRP A 140 -20.62 14.77 -10.08
C TRP A 140 -21.57 15.08 -11.25
N GLU A 141 -21.06 15.20 -12.48
CA GLU A 141 -21.86 15.36 -13.70
C GLU A 141 -22.55 14.03 -14.10
N GLY A 142 -23.56 13.66 -13.32
CA GLY A 142 -24.66 12.73 -13.64
C GLY A 142 -24.47 11.71 -14.77
N CYS A 143 -23.67 10.67 -14.55
CA CYS A 143 -23.79 9.34 -15.16
C CYS A 143 -22.74 8.42 -14.53
N ILE A 144 -22.87 7.10 -14.67
CA ILE A 144 -21.76 6.18 -14.41
C ILE A 144 -20.71 6.49 -15.49
N ILE A 145 -19.76 7.37 -15.19
CA ILE A 145 -18.75 7.75 -16.16
C ILE A 145 -17.56 6.82 -15.98
N ASN A 146 -17.37 5.90 -16.93
CA ASN A 146 -16.08 5.26 -17.17
C ASN A 146 -15.09 6.30 -17.76
N LYS A 147 -14.81 7.39 -17.04
CA LYS A 147 -13.76 8.34 -17.42
C LYS A 147 -12.43 7.76 -16.92
N ILE A 148 -11.72 7.11 -17.83
CA ILE A 148 -10.33 6.70 -17.62
C ILE A 148 -9.48 7.92 -17.90
N TRP A 149 -8.79 8.43 -16.88
CA TRP A 149 -7.73 9.41 -17.10
C TRP A 149 -6.44 8.65 -17.37
N LEU A 150 -6.00 8.69 -18.62
CA LEU A 150 -4.69 8.19 -19.03
C LEU A 150 -3.71 9.35 -18.98
N SER A 151 -2.68 9.23 -18.14
CA SER A 151 -1.58 10.19 -18.20
C SER A 151 -0.86 10.03 -19.52
N ARG A 152 -0.72 11.09 -20.33
CA ARG A 152 0.05 11.01 -21.59
C ARG A 152 1.55 10.76 -21.41
N GLN A 153 2.08 10.89 -20.19
CA GLN A 153 3.52 10.82 -19.89
C GLN A 153 3.92 9.55 -19.11
N SER A 154 2.99 8.65 -18.80
CA SER A 154 3.26 7.40 -18.06
C SER A 154 2.16 6.39 -18.36
N HIS A 155 2.44 5.08 -18.35
CA HIS A 155 1.42 4.03 -18.58
C HIS A 155 0.45 3.87 -17.38
N VAL A 156 0.20 4.95 -16.64
CA VAL A 156 -0.67 5.02 -15.47
C VAL A 156 -2.07 5.41 -15.90
N SER A 157 -3.02 4.53 -15.56
CA SER A 157 -4.45 4.73 -15.75
C SER A 157 -5.12 5.02 -14.42
N LEU A 158 -5.86 6.12 -14.33
CA LEU A 158 -6.72 6.43 -13.18
C LEU A 158 -8.18 6.18 -13.56
N LEU A 159 -8.87 5.37 -12.77
CA LEU A 159 -10.30 5.12 -12.91
C LEU A 159 -11.05 5.73 -11.72
N LEU A 160 -12.05 6.56 -12.02
CA LEU A 160 -12.96 7.12 -11.03
C LEU A 160 -14.26 6.34 -11.05
N SER A 161 -14.70 5.92 -9.87
CA SER A 161 -15.98 5.22 -9.72
C SER A 161 -16.71 5.72 -8.47
N LYS A 162 -18.02 5.93 -8.60
CA LYS A 162 -18.90 6.28 -7.48
C LYS A 162 -19.30 5.01 -6.75
N LYS A 163 -18.98 4.93 -5.46
CA LYS A 163 -19.49 3.86 -4.60
C LYS A 163 -21.00 4.05 -4.46
N LYS A 164 -21.82 3.01 -4.74
CA LYS A 164 -23.25 3.03 -4.41
C LYS A 164 -23.38 3.37 -2.92
N GLY A 165 -24.13 4.42 -2.60
CA GLY A 165 -24.38 4.80 -1.21
C GLY A 165 -25.00 3.65 -0.46
N LYS A 166 -24.59 3.43 0.81
CA LYS A 166 -25.40 2.61 1.71
C LYS A 166 -26.74 3.33 1.85
N SER A 167 -27.83 2.66 1.51
CA SER A 167 -29.15 3.12 1.92
C SER A 167 -29.11 3.31 3.43
N SER A 168 -29.29 4.55 3.88
CA SER A 168 -29.58 4.82 5.28
C SER A 168 -30.75 3.93 5.69
N PRO A 169 -30.69 3.18 6.81
CA PRO A 169 -31.93 2.64 7.36
C PRO A 169 -32.81 3.84 7.71
N CYS A 170 -34.01 3.88 7.15
CA CYS A 170 -35.06 4.75 7.67
C CYS A 170 -35.25 4.34 9.14
N TYR A 171 -34.95 5.26 10.05
CA TYR A 171 -35.38 5.16 11.44
C TYR A 171 -36.88 5.45 11.53
#